data_AF-A0A428W7B4-F1
#
_entry.id   AF-A0A428W7B4-F1
#
_cell.length_a   1.000
_cell.length_b   1.000
_cell.length_c   1.000
_cell.angle_alpha   90.00
_cell.angle_beta   90.00
_cell.angle_gamma   90.00
#
_symmetry.space_group_name_H-M   'P 1'
#
loop_
_entity.id
_entity.type
_entity.pdbx_description
1 polymer ?
#
loop_
_entity_poly.entity_id
_entity_poly.type
_entity_poly.pdbx_seq_one_letter_code
_entity_poly.pdbx_strand_id
1 'polypeptide(L)'
;MWWVVVEEPRGSDRNWSLSETFPHPDRETAESEALRLAREYQPAYPWSPKSRKVLRGPDGYLVIVEGRTSTFHFRLSVLEEI
;
A
#
# COMPACT_ATOMS: atom_id res chain seq x y z
N MET A 1 3.00 -13.73 -14.17
CA MET A 1 3.08 -13.72 -12.69
C MET A 1 2.39 -12.45 -12.21
N TRP A 2 1.73 -12.45 -11.06
CA TRP A 2 1.05 -11.27 -10.54
C TRP A 2 1.77 -10.73 -9.32
N TRP A 3 1.71 -9.41 -9.12
CA TRP A 3 2.44 -8.73 -8.05
C TRP A 3 1.52 -7.76 -7.31
N VAL A 4 1.58 -7.77 -5.98
CA VAL A 4 1.14 -6.64 -5.18
C VAL A 4 2.35 -5.75 -4.92
N VAL A 5 2.24 -4.49 -5.33
CA VAL A 5 3.28 -3.47 -5.16
C VAL A 5 2.82 -2.47 -4.12
N VAL A 6 3.65 -2.22 -3.11
CA VAL A 6 3.45 -1.16 -2.12
C VAL A 6 4.37 0.00 -2.46
N GLU A 7 3.81 1.19 -2.57
CA GLU A 7 4.56 2.42 -2.73
C GLU A 7 4.23 3.41 -1.60
N GLU A 8 5.25 4.13 -1.14
CA GLU A 8 5.15 5.13 -0.10
C GLU A 8 5.87 6.41 -0.54
N PRO A 9 5.42 7.60 -0.13
CA PRO A 9 6.22 8.81 -0.26
C PRO A 9 7.48 8.69 0.61
N ARG A 10 8.66 8.81 0.00
CA ARG A 10 9.94 8.77 0.73
C ARG A 10 10.76 10.03 0.49
N GLY A 11 11.62 10.37 1.47
CA GLY A 11 12.50 11.53 1.40
C GLY A 11 11.80 12.88 1.58
N SER A 12 12.57 13.96 1.45
CA SER A 12 12.08 15.35 1.52
C SER A 12 11.11 15.70 0.39
N ASP A 13 11.32 15.07 -0.77
CA ASP A 13 10.67 15.46 -2.02
C ASP A 13 9.28 14.80 -2.17
N ARG A 14 8.92 13.90 -1.24
CA ARG A 14 7.62 13.20 -1.17
C ARG A 14 7.21 12.50 -2.47
N ASN A 15 8.17 12.11 -3.29
CA ASN A 15 7.91 11.30 -4.48
C ASN A 15 7.51 9.88 -4.06
N TRP A 16 6.55 9.30 -4.79
CA TRP A 16 6.20 7.89 -4.65
C TRP A 16 7.41 7.03 -4.96
N SER A 17 7.75 6.13 -4.04
CA SER A 17 8.86 5.20 -4.18
C SER A 17 8.37 3.78 -3.89
N LEU A 18 8.92 2.82 -4.63
CA LEU A 18 8.68 1.40 -4.38
C LEU A 18 9.17 1.02 -2.97
N SER A 19 8.28 0.45 -2.18
CA SER A 19 8.54 0.02 -0.80
C SER A 19 8.70 -1.48 -0.70
N GLU A 20 7.69 -2.24 -1.08
CA GLU A 20 7.65 -3.70 -0.97
C GLU A 20 6.90 -4.32 -2.17
N THR A 21 7.22 -5.57 -2.47
CA THR A 21 6.63 -6.33 -3.58
C THR A 21 6.31 -7.75 -3.14
N PHE A 22 5.11 -8.23 -3.49
CA PHE A 22 4.62 -9.56 -3.12
C PHE A 22 4.20 -10.33 -4.38
N PRO A 23 4.91 -11.40 -4.78
CA PRO A 23 4.55 -12.19 -5.94
C PRO A 23 3.43 -13.19 -5.64
N HIS A 24 2.55 -13.39 -6.61
CA HIS A 24 1.42 -14.32 -6.55
C HIS A 24 1.23 -15.04 -7.90
N PRO A 25 0.77 -16.29 -7.87
CA PRO A 25 0.60 -17.10 -9.08
C PRO A 25 -0.50 -16.58 -10.01
N ASP A 26 -1.54 -15.97 -9.45
CA ASP A 26 -2.73 -15.50 -10.17
C ASP A 26 -3.24 -14.15 -9.64
N ARG A 27 -4.09 -13.51 -10.46
CA ARG A 27 -4.67 -12.19 -10.19
C ARG A 27 -5.58 -12.18 -8.96
N GLU A 28 -6.41 -13.21 -8.78
CA GLU A 28 -7.40 -13.26 -7.70
C GLU A 28 -6.71 -13.32 -6.32
N THR A 29 -5.66 -14.13 -6.23
CA THR A 29 -4.80 -14.22 -5.04
C THR A 29 -4.10 -12.89 -4.76
N ALA A 30 -3.57 -12.23 -5.80
CA ALA A 30 -2.94 -10.91 -5.66
C ALA A 30 -3.93 -9.82 -5.22
N GLU A 31 -5.15 -9.80 -5.77
CA GLU A 31 -6.20 -8.85 -5.37
C GLU A 31 -6.66 -9.08 -3.91
N SER A 32 -6.77 -10.34 -3.49
CA SER A 32 -7.07 -10.71 -2.11
C SER A 32 -5.96 -10.27 -1.16
N GLU A 33 -4.70 -10.49 -1.54
CA GLU A 33 -3.55 -10.05 -0.76
C GLU A 33 -3.46 -8.53 -0.69
N ALA A 34 -3.73 -7.81 -1.80
CA ALA A 34 -3.76 -6.36 -1.81
C ALA A 34 -4.79 -5.80 -0.82
N LEU A 35 -5.97 -6.42 -0.71
CA LEU A 35 -6.97 -6.01 0.29
C LEU A 35 -6.51 -6.30 1.73
N ARG A 36 -5.87 -7.46 1.95
CA ARG A 36 -5.29 -7.80 3.26
C ARG A 36 -4.22 -6.80 3.67
N LEU A 37 -3.26 -6.54 2.79
CA LEU A 37 -2.19 -5.57 3.00
C LEU A 37 -2.73 -4.15 3.18
N ALA A 38 -3.76 -3.74 2.43
CA ALA A 38 -4.40 -2.44 2.64
C ALA A 38 -4.87 -2.25 4.10
N ARG A 39 -5.34 -3.31 4.74
CA ARG A 39 -5.86 -3.31 6.12
C ARG A 39 -4.79 -3.53 7.18
N GLU A 40 -3.74 -4.27 6.86
CA GLU A 40 -2.81 -4.80 7.87
C GLU A 40 -1.38 -4.26 7.74
N TYR A 41 -0.96 -3.85 6.53
CA TYR A 41 0.39 -3.33 6.27
C TYR A 41 0.75 -2.21 7.24
N GLN A 42 1.95 -2.28 7.82
CA GLN A 42 2.47 -1.27 8.75
C GLN A 42 3.49 -0.42 8.01
N PRO A 43 3.10 0.78 7.53
CA PRO A 43 4.04 1.67 6.86
C PRO A 43 5.14 2.13 7.82
N ALA A 44 6.26 2.59 7.26
CA ALA A 44 7.37 3.10 8.08
C ALA A 44 6.96 4.27 9.00
N TYR A 45 5.92 5.01 8.61
CA TYR A 45 5.30 6.07 9.39
C TYR A 45 3.78 6.09 9.22
N PRO A 46 3.01 6.57 10.21
CA PRO A 46 3.47 7.08 11.50
C PRO A 46 3.79 5.93 12.48
N TRP A 47 4.71 6.14 13.41
CA TRP A 47 5.05 5.14 14.44
C TRP A 47 3.92 4.85 15.45
N SER A 48 2.91 5.73 15.52
CA SER A 48 1.72 5.53 16.36
C SER A 48 0.46 5.84 15.54
N PRO A 49 -0.05 4.86 14.78
CA PRO A 49 -1.33 4.96 14.07
C PRO A 49 -2.50 5.12 15.03
N LYS A 50 -3.42 6.05 14.72
CA LYS A 50 -4.70 6.23 15.44
C LYS A 50 -5.88 5.70 14.65
N SER A 51 -5.90 6.00 13.35
CA SER A 51 -6.98 5.60 12.46
C SER A 51 -6.40 5.20 11.10
N ARG A 52 -7.18 4.39 10.37
CA ARG A 52 -6.84 3.94 9.02
C ARG A 52 -8.08 4.06 8.15
N LYS A 53 -7.90 4.61 6.95
CA LYS A 53 -8.93 4.64 5.90
C LYS A 53 -8.39 3.93 4.66
N VAL A 54 -9.10 2.91 4.21
CA VAL A 54 -8.79 2.17 2.98
C VAL A 54 -9.74 2.64 1.88
N LEU A 55 -9.18 3.14 0.78
CA LEU A 55 -9.93 3.60 -0.39
C LEU A 55 -9.61 2.67 -1.55
N ARG A 56 -10.65 2.20 -2.26
CA ARG A 56 -10.48 1.38 -3.47
C ARG A 56 -10.36 2.29 -4.69
N GLY A 57 -9.38 2.01 -5.54
CA GLY A 57 -9.18 2.63 -6.85
C GLY A 57 -9.21 1.59 -7.98
N PRO A 58 -8.97 2.01 -9.24
CA PRO A 58 -9.01 1.12 -10.41
C PRO A 58 -8.02 -0.05 -10.32
N ASP A 59 -6.79 0.23 -9.88
CA ASP A 59 -5.68 -0.74 -9.92
C ASP A 59 -5.24 -1.21 -8.53
N GLY A 60 -6.05 -0.98 -7.50
CA GLY A 60 -5.75 -1.38 -6.12
C GLY A 60 -6.33 -0.44 -5.07
N TYR A 61 -5.50 0.00 -4.12
CA TYR A 61 -5.95 0.74 -2.94
C TYR A 61 -5.04 1.93 -2.60
N LEU A 62 -5.63 3.00 -2.11
CA LEU A 62 -4.93 4.06 -1.39
C LEU A 62 -5.29 3.95 0.09
N VAL A 63 -4.28 3.90 0.96
CA VAL A 63 -4.47 3.83 2.40
C VAL A 63 -3.97 5.10 3.04
N ILE A 64 -4.82 5.73 3.84
CA ILE A 64 -4.49 6.89 4.65
C ILE A 64 -4.39 6.42 6.10
N VAL A 65 -3.25 6.71 6.74
CA VAL A 65 -2.99 6.39 8.13
C VAL A 65 -2.81 7.69 8.90
N GLU A 66 -3.75 7.98 9.79
CA GLU A 66 -3.67 9.16 10.66
C GLU A 66 -2.88 8.81 11.91
N GLY A 67 -1.77 9.49 12.12
CA GLY A 67 -0.99 9.43 13.34
C GLY A 67 -1.42 10.50 14.34
N ARG A 68 -0.74 10.54 15.49
CA ARG A 68 -1.01 11.54 16.53
C ARG A 68 -0.67 12.97 16.12
N THR A 69 0.34 13.15 15.27
CA THR A 69 0.92 14.46 14.89
C THR A 69 1.03 14.67 13.39
N SER A 70 0.69 13.67 12.59
CA SER A 70 0.96 13.63 11.15
C SER A 70 0.05 12.62 10.46
N THR A 71 -0.19 12.83 9.17
CA THR A 71 -0.94 11.92 8.31
C THR A 71 0.00 11.36 7.26
N PHE A 72 0.00 10.04 7.13
CA PHE A 72 0.76 9.33 6.11
C PHE A 72 -0.18 8.58 5.18
N HIS A 73 0.36 8.15 4.05
CA HIS A 73 -0.38 7.39 3.06
C HIS A 73 0.57 6.45 2.32
N PHE A 74 0.02 5.33 1.87
CA PHE A 74 0.68 4.39 0.98
C PHE A 74 -0.33 3.88 -0.03
N ARG A 75 0.15 3.46 -1.20
CA ARG A 75 -0.71 2.86 -2.23
C ARG A 75 -0.31 1.42 -2.47
N LEU A 76 -1.31 0.60 -2.79
CA LEU A 76 -1.11 -0.76 -3.26
C LEU A 76 -1.64 -0.86 -4.68
N SER A 77 -0.84 -1.47 -5.56
CA SER A 77 -1.22 -1.76 -6.93
C SER A 77 -1.10 -3.26 -7.20
N VAL A 78 -2.04 -3.80 -7.96
CA VAL A 78 -1.98 -5.19 -8.47
C VAL A 78 -1.52 -5.12 -9.92
N LEU A 79 -0.37 -5.72 -10.23
CA LEU A 79 0.28 -5.62 -11.53
C LEU A 79 0.59 -7.00 -12.10
N GLU A 80 0.58 -7.10 -13.43
CA GLU A 80 1.02 -8.29 -14.17
C GLU A 80 2.47 -8.12 -14.63
N GLU A 81 3.27 -9.17 -14.48
CA GLU A 81 4.62 -9.28 -15.05
C GLU A 81 4.55 -9.92 -16.45
N ILE A 82 5.15 -9.24 -17.43
CA ILE A 82 5.16 -9.58 -18.87
C ILE A 82 6.49 -10.22 -19.26
#